data_AF-A0A2E4BI36-F1
#
_entry.id   AF-A0A2E4BI36-F1
#
_cell.length_a   1.000
_cell.length_b   1.000
_cell.length_c   1.000
_cell.angle_alpha   90.00
_cell.angle_beta   90.00
_cell.angle_gamma   90.00
#
_symmetry.space_group_name_H-M   'P 1'
#
loop_
_entity.id
_entity.type
_entity.pdbx_description
1 polymer ?
#
loop_
_entity_poly.entity_id
_entity_poly.type
_entity_poly.pdbx_seq_one_letter_code
_entity_poly.pdbx_strand_id
1 'polypeptide(L)' 'MSDEPTIPYRSYNRTWAEIEQMLEDAEGRLVQWKQWYEQCRKNGDLDGMKEAARTHKALQGVVKTLKWTLGQEGIETPLE' A
#
# COMPACT_ATOMS: atom_id res chain seq x y z
N MET A 1 -36.38 3.55 -13.25
CA MET A 1 -35.66 2.92 -12.13
C MET A 1 -34.49 3.84 -11.84
N SER A 2 -34.54 4.55 -10.71
CA SER A 2 -33.56 5.58 -10.40
C SER A 2 -32.34 4.91 -9.79
N ASP A 3 -31.20 4.97 -10.48
CA ASP A 3 -29.90 4.65 -9.91
C ASP A 3 -29.54 5.76 -8.91
N GLU A 4 -30.01 5.65 -7.68
CA GLU A 4 -29.46 6.46 -6.58
C GLU A 4 -28.02 5.98 -6.32
N PRO A 5 -27.04 6.90 -6.22
CA PRO A 5 -25.69 6.52 -5.86
C PRO A 5 -25.72 5.98 -4.42
N THR A 6 -25.66 4.66 -4.27
CA THR A 6 -25.50 4.00 -2.99
C THR A 6 -24.18 4.45 -2.39
N ILE A 7 -24.24 5.37 -1.44
CA ILE A 7 -23.08 5.78 -0.67
C ILE A 7 -22.51 4.52 0.01
N PRO A 8 -21.23 4.18 -0.22
CA PRO A 8 -20.64 3.00 0.41
C PRO A 8 -20.73 3.12 1.94
N TYR A 9 -21.21 2.06 2.59
CA TYR A 9 -21.22 1.98 4.05
C TYR A 9 -19.79 2.00 4.59
N ARG A 10 -19.57 2.76 5.67
CA ARG A 10 -18.29 2.89 6.37
C ARG A 10 -18.53 2.61 7.84
N SER A 11 -17.79 1.65 8.42
CA SER A 11 -17.99 1.25 9.81
C SER A 11 -17.42 2.25 10.82
N TYR A 12 -16.37 2.99 10.46
CA TYR A 12 -15.62 3.91 11.34
C TYR A 12 -15.10 3.30 12.67
N ASN A 13 -15.16 1.98 12.81
CA ASN A 13 -14.79 1.26 14.04
C ASN A 13 -13.35 0.74 14.04
N ARG A 14 -12.53 1.08 13.02
CA ARG A 14 -11.13 0.66 12.99
C ARG A 14 -10.35 1.36 14.09
N THR A 15 -9.63 0.57 14.87
CA THR A 15 -8.74 1.03 15.93
C THR A 15 -7.38 1.44 15.36
N TRP A 16 -6.64 2.25 16.14
CA TRP A 16 -5.27 2.61 15.79
C TRP A 16 -4.35 1.39 15.67
N ALA A 17 -4.49 0.41 16.57
CA ALA A 17 -3.71 -0.82 16.53
C ALA A 17 -3.92 -1.62 15.23
N GLU A 18 -5.14 -1.66 14.70
CA GLU A 18 -5.40 -2.30 13.40
C GLU A 18 -4.75 -1.54 12.24
N ILE A 19 -4.68 -0.21 12.31
CA ILE A 19 -4.02 0.62 11.29
C ILE A 19 -2.51 0.47 11.36
N GLU A 20 -1.92 0.42 12.55
CA GLU A 20 -0.51 0.12 12.77
C GLU A 20 -0.12 -1.26 12.27
N GLN A 21 -0.93 -2.29 12.56
CA GLN A 21 -0.70 -3.64 12.05
C GLN A 21 -0.75 -3.68 10.51
N MET A 22 -1.70 -2.97 9.91
CA MET A 22 -1.78 -2.85 8.44
C MET A 22 -0.57 -2.13 7.86
N LEU A 23 -0.01 -1.15 8.57
CA LEU A 23 1.21 -0.47 8.17
C LEU A 23 2.41 -1.44 8.19
N GLU A 24 2.57 -2.21 9.28
CA GLU A 24 3.62 -3.22 9.40
C GLU A 24 3.54 -4.26 8.28
N ASP A 25 2.33 -4.78 8.02
CA ASP A 25 2.08 -5.74 6.94
C ASP A 25 2.42 -5.16 5.56
N ALA A 26 2.08 -3.89 5.32
CA ALA A 26 2.37 -3.20 4.07
C ALA A 26 3.87 -2.98 3.88
N GLU A 27 4.60 -2.62 4.93
CA GLU A 27 6.07 -2.49 4.90
C GLU A 27 6.75 -3.86 4.68
N GLY A 28 6.26 -4.91 5.33
CA GLY A 28 6.72 -6.28 5.10
C GLY A 28 6.55 -6.72 3.64
N ARG A 29 5.39 -6.44 3.05
CA ARG A 29 5.12 -6.72 1.63
C ARG A 29 6.00 -5.89 0.67
N LEU A 30 6.36 -4.65 1.01
CA LEU A 30 7.31 -3.87 0.21
C LEU A 30 8.67 -4.58 0.12
N VAL A 31 9.16 -5.08 1.25
CA VAL A 31 10.42 -5.83 1.29
C VAL A 31 10.33 -7.08 0.42
N GLN A 32 9.23 -7.83 0.50
CA GLN A 32 9.00 -9.03 -0.32
C GLN A 32 9.00 -8.70 -1.82
N TRP A 33 8.30 -7.65 -2.26
CA TRP A 33 8.28 -7.26 -3.67
C TRP A 33 9.64 -6.79 -4.17
N LYS A 34 10.44 -6.14 -3.33
CA LYS A 34 11.82 -5.79 -3.66
C LYS A 34 12.68 -7.04 -3.85
N GLN A 35 12.55 -8.04 -2.97
CA GLN A 35 13.26 -9.32 -3.10
C GLN A 35 12.83 -10.08 -4.36
N TRP A 36 11.53 -10.08 -4.66
CA TRP A 36 11.00 -10.68 -5.88
C TRP A 36 11.55 -10.02 -7.14
N TYR A 37 11.61 -8.68 -7.19
CA TYR A 37 12.23 -7.94 -8.28
C TYR A 37 13.68 -8.36 -8.51
N GLU A 38 14.48 -8.45 -7.43
CA GLU A 38 15.87 -8.89 -7.50
C GLU A 38 16.01 -10.34 -8.01
N GLN A 39 15.08 -11.22 -7.64
CA GLN A 39 15.04 -12.59 -8.13
C GLN A 39 14.69 -12.65 -9.63
N CYS A 40 13.67 -11.91 -10.08
CA CYS A 40 13.34 -11.81 -11.50
C CYS A 40 14.52 -11.24 -12.31
N ARG A 41 15.21 -10.22 -11.76
CA ARG A 41 16.41 -9.65 -12.40
C ARG A 41 17.52 -10.68 -12.56
N LYS A 42 17.79 -11.51 -11.55
CA LYS A 42 18.77 -12.61 -11.64
C LYS A 42 18.38 -13.67 -12.67
N ASN A 43 17.08 -13.91 -12.83
CA ASN A 43 16.54 -14.90 -13.75
C ASN A 43 16.33 -14.36 -15.19
N GLY A 44 16.53 -13.06 -15.43
CA GLY A 44 16.25 -12.43 -16.72
C GLY A 44 14.76 -12.28 -17.05
N ASP A 45 13.89 -12.39 -16.03
CA ASP A 45 12.43 -12.29 -16.17
C ASP A 45 11.98 -10.82 -16.18
N LEU A 46 11.87 -10.24 -17.37
CA LEU A 46 11.49 -8.84 -17.56
C LEU A 46 10.04 -8.54 -17.17
N ASP A 47 9.13 -9.50 -17.32
CA ASP A 47 7.71 -9.29 -17.01
C ASP A 47 7.47 -9.34 -15.50
N GLY A 48 8.10 -10.30 -14.80
CA GLY A 48 8.12 -10.33 -13.35
C GLY A 48 8.78 -9.09 -12.73
N MET A 49 9.85 -8.56 -13.35
CA MET A 49 10.44 -7.28 -12.93
C MET A 49 9.45 -6.11 -13.04
N LYS A 50 8.71 -6.00 -14.15
CA LYS A 50 7.71 -4.93 -14.33
C LYS A 50 6.56 -5.05 -13.33
N GLU A 51 6.07 -6.26 -13.10
CA GLU A 51 5.03 -6.52 -12.12
C GLU A 51 5.48 -6.13 -10.71
N ALA A 52 6.65 -6.62 -10.29
CA ALA A 52 7.20 -6.33 -8.98
C ALA A 52 7.38 -4.82 -8.75
N ALA A 53 7.91 -4.10 -9.75
CA ALA A 53 8.10 -2.66 -9.67
C ALA A 53 6.77 -1.89 -9.55
N ARG A 54 5.75 -2.27 -10.33
CA ARG A 54 4.42 -1.63 -10.26
C ARG A 54 3.75 -1.87 -8.90
N THR A 55 3.74 -3.11 -8.43
CA THR A 55 3.10 -3.46 -7.15
C THR A 55 3.82 -2.80 -5.99
N HIS A 56 5.16 -2.80 -6.00
CA HIS A 56 5.96 -2.08 -5.01
C HIS A 56 5.61 -0.59 -5.00
N LYS A 57 5.53 0.07 -6.17
CA LYS A 57 5.20 1.51 -6.25
C LYS A 57 3.78 1.81 -5.76
N ALA A 58 2.79 0.98 -6.08
CA ALA A 58 1.43 1.14 -5.58
C ALA A 58 1.38 1.02 -4.05
N LEU A 59 2.10 0.03 -3.50
CA LEU A 59 2.15 -0.22 -2.07
C LEU A 59 2.87 0.89 -1.30
N GLN A 60 3.84 1.59 -1.90
CA GLN A 60 4.44 2.79 -1.30
C GLN A 60 3.39 3.89 -1.04
N GLY A 61 2.41 4.06 -1.94
CA GLY A 61 1.31 5.01 -1.72
C GLY A 61 0.40 4.60 -0.57
N VAL A 62 0.13 3.30 -0.42
CA VAL A 62 -0.63 2.74 0.71
C VAL A 62 0.09 3.01 2.03
N VAL A 63 1.38 2.66 2.11
CA VAL A 63 2.23 2.91 3.30
C VAL A 63 2.21 4.39 3.66
N LYS A 64 2.39 5.27 2.68
CA LYS A 64 2.39 6.72 2.92
C LYS A 64 1.04 7.22 3.46
N THR A 65 -0.07 6.68 2.93
CA THR A 65 -1.42 7.01 3.41
C THR A 65 -1.65 6.54 4.84
N LEU A 66 -1.19 5.35 5.19
CA LEU A 66 -1.29 4.81 6.55
C LEU A 66 -0.47 5.63 7.55
N LYS A 67 0.77 5.99 7.18
CA LYS A 67 1.62 6.85 8.02
C LYS A 67 1.02 8.24 8.24
N TRP A 68 0.47 8.84 7.18
CA TRP A 68 -0.28 10.09 7.31
C TRP A 68 -1.51 9.93 8.21
N THR A 69 -2.27 8.84 8.03
CA THR A 69 -3.46 8.53 8.85
C THR A 69 -3.10 8.42 10.34
N LEU A 70 -1.94 7.85 10.67
CA LEU A 70 -1.41 7.72 12.02
C LEU A 70 -0.80 9.01 12.58
N GLY A 71 -0.73 10.09 11.78
CA GLY A 71 -0.14 11.35 12.20
C GLY A 71 1.38 11.30 12.36
N GLN A 72 2.07 10.46 11.59
CA GLN A 72 3.52 10.35 11.65
C GLN A 72 4.20 11.70 11.33
N GLU A 73 5.13 12.11 12.19
CA GLU A 73 5.90 13.35 12.01
C GLU A 73 6.66 13.35 10.67
N GLY A 74 6.62 14.50 9.99
CA GLY A 74 7.26 14.69 8.68
C GLY A 74 6.44 14.24 7.47
N ILE A 75 5.17 13.83 7.65
CA ILE A 75 4.25 13.52 6.55
C ILE A 75 3.05 14.46 6.59
N GLU A 76 3.14 15.56 5.84
CA GLU A 76 2.06 16.57 5.75
C GLU A 76 0.88 16.07 4.91
N THR A 77 1.18 15.39 3.80
CA THR A 77 0.18 14.87 2.85
C THR A 77 0.60 13.52 2.28
N PRO A 78 -0.35 12.59 2.06
CA PRO A 78 -0.03 11.30 1.46
C PRO A 78 0.11 11.37 -0.07
N LEU A 79 -0.21 12.50 -0.69
CA LEU A 79 -0.25 12.66 -2.15
C LEU A 79 1.03 13.25 -2.78
N GLU A 80 1.91 13.85 -1.98
CA GLU A 80 3.18 14.47 -2.45
C GLU A 80 4.38 13.70 -1.94
#